data_AF-A0A2G6DYS2-F1
#
_entry.id   AF-A0A2G6DYS2-F1
#
_cell.length_a   1.000
_cell.length_b   1.000
_cell.length_c   1.000
_cell.angle_alpha   90.00
_cell.angle_beta   90.00
_cell.angle_gamma   90.00
#
_symmetry.space_group_name_H-M   'P 1'
#
loop_
_entity.id
_entity.type
_entity.pdbx_description
1 polymer ?
#
loop_
_entity_poly.entity_id
_entity_poly.type
_entity_poly.pdbx_seq_one_letter_code
_entity_poly.pdbx_strand_id
1 'polypeptide(L)'
;MLRAGAKNHQRVAVVTDPGDYQELLREMKAQSGALGLADRKRLAAKVYAHTAQYDAQIAAYLTEQQGEEPEVLVQAYRKKATLRYGENPHQNAAVYTTFDGREPGVANAQLLQGKALSYNNLADADAAVAAVYEYDELACVIVKHANPCGIAEGDTLLDAYNNAYACDPTSAFGGIIAFNRPLRPLGALLPLTARWMHRQPRKLSSASSSRLSSPR
;
A
#
# COMPACT_ATOMS: atom_id res chain seq x y z
N MET A 1 32.53 -3.41 4.13
CA MET A 1 32.42 -4.53 3.16
C MET A 1 31.39 -4.24 2.07
N LEU A 2 30.09 -4.09 2.39
CA LEU A 2 29.01 -3.92 1.40
C LEU A 2 29.25 -2.75 0.42
N ARG A 3 29.36 -1.51 0.94
CA ARG A 3 29.56 -0.30 0.12
C ARG A 3 30.81 -0.38 -0.76
N ALA A 4 31.91 -0.93 -0.23
CA ALA A 4 33.16 -1.10 -0.97
C ALA A 4 33.00 -2.07 -2.16
N GLY A 5 32.34 -3.23 -1.95
CA GLY A 5 32.07 -4.17 -3.03
C GLY A 5 31.10 -3.60 -4.07
N ALA A 6 30.05 -2.89 -3.65
CA ALA A 6 29.12 -2.22 -4.56
C ALA A 6 29.79 -1.07 -5.36
N LYS A 7 30.70 -0.31 -4.75
CA LYS A 7 31.53 0.67 -5.48
C LYS A 7 32.33 -0.01 -6.58
N ASN A 8 32.84 -1.22 -6.33
CA ASN A 8 33.65 -1.99 -7.27
C ASN A 8 32.83 -2.99 -8.12
N HIS A 9 31.57 -2.68 -8.43
CA HIS A 9 30.65 -3.59 -9.14
C HIS A 9 31.10 -4.02 -10.53
N GLN A 10 32.08 -3.34 -11.13
CA GLN A 10 32.68 -3.80 -12.38
C GLN A 10 33.34 -5.19 -12.21
N ARG A 11 33.84 -5.50 -11.01
CA ARG A 11 34.60 -6.71 -10.69
C ARG A 11 33.99 -7.55 -9.56
N VAL A 12 33.18 -6.97 -8.68
CA VAL A 12 32.65 -7.63 -7.48
C VAL A 12 31.12 -7.63 -7.51
N ALA A 13 30.50 -8.76 -7.17
CA ALA A 13 29.07 -8.82 -6.88
C ALA A 13 28.87 -8.91 -5.37
N VAL A 14 27.90 -8.15 -4.83
CA VAL A 14 27.55 -8.18 -3.41
C VAL A 14 26.05 -8.43 -3.32
N VAL A 15 25.65 -9.44 -2.56
CA VAL A 15 24.24 -9.83 -2.40
C VAL A 15 23.81 -9.50 -0.98
N THR A 16 22.70 -8.79 -0.83
CA THR A 16 22.14 -8.37 0.47
C THR A 16 20.79 -9.00 0.79
N ASP A 17 20.23 -9.78 -0.14
CA ASP A 17 18.89 -10.37 -0.03
C ASP A 17 18.91 -11.82 -0.51
N PRO A 18 18.55 -12.80 0.34
CA PRO A 18 18.44 -14.20 -0.05
C PRO A 18 17.49 -14.46 -1.22
N GLY A 19 16.50 -13.59 -1.45
CA GLY A 19 15.59 -13.68 -2.59
C GLY A 19 16.29 -13.63 -3.95
N ASP A 20 17.48 -13.03 -4.04
CA ASP A 20 18.23 -12.95 -5.30
C ASP A 20 18.96 -14.27 -5.65
N TYR A 21 19.13 -15.20 -4.69
CA TYR A 21 20.03 -16.35 -4.85
C TYR A 21 19.64 -17.24 -6.04
N GLN A 22 18.36 -17.54 -6.23
CA GLN A 22 17.93 -18.44 -7.30
C GLN A 22 18.19 -17.88 -8.70
N GLU A 23 18.05 -16.56 -8.88
CA GLU A 23 18.33 -15.91 -10.16
C GLU A 23 19.84 -15.88 -10.43
N LEU A 24 20.63 -15.47 -9.45
CA LEU A 24 22.09 -15.40 -9.57
C LEU A 24 22.71 -16.77 -9.82
N LEU A 25 22.25 -17.82 -9.14
CA LEU A 25 22.71 -19.19 -9.38
C LEU A 25 22.38 -19.68 -10.79
N ARG A 26 21.22 -19.31 -11.34
CA ARG A 26 20.86 -19.64 -12.73
C ARG A 26 21.78 -18.93 -13.72
N GLU A 27 22.04 -17.65 -13.51
CA GLU A 27 22.95 -16.87 -14.36
C GLU A 27 24.37 -17.44 -14.31
N MET A 28 24.90 -17.70 -13.11
CA MET A 28 26.24 -18.28 -12.95
C MET A 28 26.37 -19.63 -13.64
N LYS A 29 25.37 -20.51 -13.54
CA LYS A 29 25.38 -21.80 -14.27
C LYS A 29 25.42 -21.60 -15.79
N ALA A 30 24.71 -20.60 -16.31
CA ALA A 30 24.70 -20.30 -17.74
C ALA A 30 25.99 -19.62 -18.23
N GLN A 31 26.69 -18.89 -17.36
CA GLN A 31 27.87 -18.09 -17.71
C GLN A 31 29.18 -18.65 -17.11
N SER A 32 29.31 -19.97 -17.00
CA SER A 32 30.54 -20.62 -16.51
C SER A 32 31.04 -20.08 -15.16
N GLY A 33 30.13 -19.81 -14.24
CA GLY A 33 30.39 -19.29 -12.90
C GLY A 33 30.46 -17.76 -12.79
N ALA A 34 30.28 -17.02 -13.89
CA ALA A 34 30.29 -15.56 -13.88
C ALA A 34 28.89 -14.94 -13.77
N LEU A 35 28.84 -13.67 -13.36
CA LEU A 35 27.65 -12.82 -13.49
C LEU A 35 27.90 -11.79 -14.60
N GLY A 36 26.82 -11.27 -15.19
CA GLY A 36 26.86 -10.17 -16.12
C GLY A 36 27.12 -8.83 -15.43
N LEU A 37 27.58 -7.84 -16.20
CA LEU A 37 27.74 -6.47 -15.68
C LEU A 37 26.40 -5.85 -15.27
N ALA A 38 25.31 -6.19 -15.97
CA ALA A 38 23.96 -5.70 -15.67
C ALA A 38 23.52 -6.11 -14.25
N ASP A 39 23.63 -7.39 -13.92
CA ASP A 39 23.28 -7.90 -12.59
C ASP A 39 24.19 -7.34 -11.50
N ARG A 40 25.50 -7.20 -11.75
CA ARG A 40 26.38 -6.54 -10.77
C ARG A 40 25.99 -5.09 -10.52
N LYS A 41 25.61 -4.33 -11.55
CA LYS A 41 25.10 -2.95 -11.40
C LYS A 41 23.80 -2.92 -10.60
N ARG A 42 22.86 -3.83 -10.90
CA ARG A 42 21.60 -3.98 -10.17
C ARG A 42 21.84 -4.28 -8.68
N LEU A 43 22.71 -5.24 -8.40
CA LEU A 43 23.10 -5.60 -7.03
C LEU A 43 23.77 -4.43 -6.31
N ALA A 44 24.65 -3.68 -6.98
CA ALA A 44 25.29 -2.50 -6.40
C ALA A 44 24.28 -1.41 -6.01
N ALA A 45 23.31 -1.13 -6.88
CA ALA A 45 22.21 -0.21 -6.57
C ALA A 45 21.40 -0.70 -5.37
N LYS A 46 21.07 -2.01 -5.33
CA LYS A 46 20.37 -2.65 -4.21
C LYS A 46 21.14 -2.54 -2.89
N VAL A 47 22.47 -2.69 -2.93
CA VAL A 47 23.33 -2.53 -1.75
C VAL A 47 23.29 -1.11 -1.20
N TYR A 48 23.42 -0.10 -2.06
CA TYR A 48 23.37 1.30 -1.58
C TYR A 48 22.00 1.67 -1.04
N ALA A 49 20.92 1.20 -1.66
CA ALA A 49 19.56 1.37 -1.12
C ALA A 49 19.40 0.68 0.25
N HIS A 50 19.92 -0.54 0.39
CA HIS A 50 19.88 -1.29 1.66
C HIS A 50 20.66 -0.58 2.78
N THR A 51 21.86 -0.08 2.50
CA THR A 51 22.64 0.65 3.51
C THR A 51 22.04 2.01 3.83
N ALA A 52 21.48 2.72 2.84
CA ALA A 52 20.80 4.00 3.09
C ALA A 52 19.55 3.81 3.96
N GLN A 53 18.78 2.74 3.72
CA GLN A 53 17.67 2.36 4.58
C GLN A 53 18.15 2.10 6.03
N TYR A 54 19.22 1.32 6.19
CA TYR A 54 19.75 0.97 7.51
C TYR A 54 20.19 2.23 8.28
N ASP A 55 20.93 3.14 7.63
CA ASP A 55 21.38 4.38 8.24
C ASP A 55 20.19 5.31 8.58
N ALA A 56 19.17 5.37 7.73
CA ALA A 56 17.94 6.15 8.00
C ALA A 56 17.20 5.65 9.25
N GLN A 57 17.12 4.33 9.45
CA GLN A 57 16.49 3.74 10.64
C GLN A 57 17.27 4.04 11.91
N ILE A 58 18.60 3.98 11.85
CA ILE A 58 19.46 4.36 12.99
C ILE A 58 19.28 5.84 13.33
N ALA A 59 19.28 6.71 12.33
CA ALA A 59 19.11 8.16 12.53
C ALA A 59 17.76 8.46 13.20
N ALA A 60 16.66 7.89 12.68
CA ALA A 60 15.33 8.05 13.25
C ALA A 60 15.27 7.59 14.72
N TYR A 61 15.82 6.40 15.02
CA TYR A 61 15.87 5.88 16.38
C TYR A 61 16.66 6.77 17.34
N LEU A 62 17.85 7.23 16.94
CA LEU A 62 18.69 8.07 17.81
C LEU A 62 18.07 9.43 18.07
N THR A 63 17.40 10.03 17.08
CA THR A 63 16.65 11.28 17.25
C THR A 63 15.48 11.09 18.22
N GLU A 64 14.69 10.03 18.06
CA GLU A 64 13.55 9.74 18.95
C GLU A 64 14.00 9.63 20.41
N GLN A 65 15.16 9.03 20.67
CA GLN A 65 15.73 8.93 22.03
C GLN A 65 16.12 10.29 22.64
N GLN A 66 16.37 11.33 21.85
CA GLN A 66 16.63 12.68 22.37
C GLN A 66 15.33 13.44 22.70
N GLY A 67 14.18 13.02 22.15
CA GLY A 67 12.91 13.71 22.35
C GLY A 67 12.82 15.08 21.65
N GLU A 68 13.69 15.33 20.67
CA GLU A 68 13.74 16.56 19.89
C GLU A 68 13.35 16.28 18.43
N GLU A 69 12.83 17.30 17.74
CA GLU A 69 12.61 17.23 16.30
C GLU A 69 13.96 17.19 15.56
N PRO A 70 14.14 16.29 14.56
CA PRO A 70 15.41 16.20 13.86
C PRO A 70 15.69 17.45 13.01
N GLU A 71 16.91 17.98 13.11
CA GLU A 71 17.41 18.97 12.13
C GLU A 71 17.43 18.39 10.70
N VAL A 72 17.68 17.09 10.57
CA VAL A 72 17.70 16.37 9.29
C VAL A 72 16.77 15.16 9.33
N LEU A 73 15.68 15.23 8.55
CA LEU A 73 14.76 14.11 8.37
C LEU A 73 15.20 13.23 7.19
N VAL A 74 15.54 11.97 7.48
CA VAL A 74 15.88 10.96 6.47
C VAL A 74 14.87 9.82 6.51
N GLN A 75 14.09 9.67 5.45
CA GLN A 75 13.11 8.60 5.33
C GLN A 75 13.40 7.77 4.09
N ALA A 76 13.24 6.46 4.23
CA ALA A 76 13.36 5.52 3.13
C ALA A 76 12.07 4.71 3.03
N TYR A 77 11.60 4.49 1.80
CA TYR A 77 10.40 3.73 1.53
C TYR A 77 10.67 2.61 0.52
N ARG A 78 9.87 1.54 0.60
CA ARG A 78 9.89 0.42 -0.34
C ARG A 78 8.75 0.57 -1.33
N LYS A 79 9.03 0.45 -2.62
CA LYS A 79 7.99 0.37 -3.64
C LYS A 79 7.14 -0.88 -3.41
N LYS A 80 5.83 -0.70 -3.21
CA LYS A 80 4.87 -1.81 -3.08
C LYS A 80 4.30 -2.21 -4.44
N ALA A 81 3.91 -1.24 -5.26
CA ALA A 81 3.37 -1.51 -6.60
C ALA A 81 3.54 -0.31 -7.54
N THR A 82 3.57 -0.57 -8.85
CA THR A 82 3.33 0.47 -9.86
C THR A 82 1.81 0.67 -9.99
N LEU A 83 1.38 1.93 -10.11
CA LEU A 83 -0.03 2.28 -10.32
C LEU A 83 -0.35 2.34 -11.81
N ARG A 84 -1.63 2.32 -12.16
CA ARG A 84 -2.06 2.33 -13.57
C ARG A 84 -1.58 3.57 -14.32
N TYR A 85 -1.61 4.72 -13.65
CA TYR A 85 -1.12 6.03 -14.08
C TYR A 85 -1.12 6.96 -12.83
N GLY A 86 -0.54 8.14 -12.98
CA GLY A 86 -0.55 9.22 -11.98
C GLY A 86 -1.91 9.88 -11.85
N GLU A 87 -1.94 11.17 -11.56
CA GLU A 87 -3.19 11.92 -11.51
C GLU A 87 -3.89 11.94 -12.89
N ASN A 88 -3.08 11.99 -13.96
CA ASN A 88 -3.51 11.98 -15.34
C ASN A 88 -2.91 10.79 -16.13
N PRO A 89 -3.55 10.31 -17.21
CA PRO A 89 -3.14 9.11 -17.95
C PRO A 89 -1.72 9.11 -18.52
N HIS A 90 -1.15 10.29 -18.80
CA HIS A 90 0.19 10.44 -19.35
C HIS A 90 1.31 10.40 -18.29
N GLN A 91 0.94 10.36 -17.00
CA GLN A 91 1.88 10.36 -15.87
C GLN A 91 2.10 8.93 -15.36
N ASN A 92 3.35 8.59 -15.03
CA ASN A 92 3.68 7.35 -14.35
C ASN A 92 3.55 7.53 -12.83
N ALA A 93 3.12 6.49 -12.11
CA ALA A 93 3.06 6.53 -10.65
C ALA A 93 3.34 5.17 -10.01
N ALA A 94 3.73 5.21 -8.73
CA ALA A 94 3.97 4.04 -7.90
C ALA A 94 3.61 4.36 -6.44
N VAL A 95 3.15 3.34 -5.73
CA VAL A 95 2.91 3.43 -4.28
C VAL A 95 4.10 2.86 -3.54
N TYR A 96 4.52 3.60 -2.51
CA TYR A 96 5.61 3.25 -1.62
C TYR A 96 5.08 3.09 -0.19
N THR A 97 5.69 2.23 0.59
CA THR A 97 5.33 1.96 2.00
C THR A 97 6.58 1.96 2.86
N THR A 98 6.40 2.07 4.18
CA THR A 98 7.46 1.76 5.13
C THR A 98 7.92 0.31 4.98
N PHE A 99 9.14 0.03 5.43
CA PHE A 99 9.78 -1.27 5.23
C PHE A 99 9.23 -2.39 6.11
N ASP A 100 8.68 -2.04 7.26
CA ASP A 100 8.00 -2.97 8.17
C ASP A 100 6.62 -3.37 7.63
N GLY A 101 6.02 -2.56 6.74
CA GLY A 101 4.75 -2.83 6.07
C GLY A 101 3.58 -2.99 7.05
N ARG A 102 3.75 -2.50 8.28
CA ARG A 102 2.82 -2.69 9.40
C ARG A 102 1.98 -1.45 9.67
N GLU A 103 2.37 -0.30 9.14
CA GLU A 103 1.64 0.94 9.38
C GLU A 103 0.22 0.87 8.84
N PRO A 104 -0.76 1.28 9.64
CA PRO A 104 -2.12 1.40 9.17
C PRO A 104 -2.26 2.46 8.10
N GLY A 105 -2.85 2.09 6.95
CA GLY A 105 -3.07 3.03 5.85
C GLY A 105 -3.53 2.38 4.55
N VAL A 106 -4.11 3.18 3.67
CA VAL A 106 -4.61 2.75 2.36
C VAL A 106 -3.50 2.17 1.49
N ALA A 107 -2.27 2.68 1.62
CA ALA A 107 -1.10 2.13 0.94
C ALA A 107 -0.84 0.66 1.31
N ASN A 108 -1.18 0.22 2.52
CA ASN A 108 -1.04 -1.16 2.99
C ASN A 108 -2.28 -2.04 2.75
N ALA A 109 -3.38 -1.48 2.24
CA ALA A 109 -4.62 -2.22 1.99
C ALA A 109 -4.43 -3.38 0.97
N GLN A 110 -5.28 -4.39 1.11
CA GLN A 110 -5.40 -5.52 0.18
C GLN A 110 -6.49 -5.22 -0.85
N LEU A 111 -6.14 -5.25 -2.13
CA LEU A 111 -7.12 -5.22 -3.21
C LEU A 111 -7.77 -6.60 -3.34
N LEU A 112 -9.04 -6.71 -2.96
CA LEU A 112 -9.78 -7.98 -3.00
C LEU A 112 -10.43 -8.25 -4.37
N GLN A 113 -10.83 -7.20 -5.07
CA GLN A 113 -11.46 -7.28 -6.39
C GLN A 113 -11.21 -5.98 -7.18
N GLY A 114 -11.25 -6.08 -8.51
CA GLY A 114 -11.25 -4.94 -9.40
C GLY A 114 -9.97 -4.84 -10.22
N LYS A 115 -9.88 -3.76 -10.98
CA LYS A 115 -8.68 -3.43 -11.77
C LYS A 115 -7.59 -2.87 -10.84
N ALA A 116 -6.33 -2.91 -11.28
CA ALA A 116 -5.22 -2.30 -10.55
C ALA A 116 -5.48 -0.80 -10.28
N LEU A 117 -5.23 -0.33 -9.05
CA LEU A 117 -5.57 1.03 -8.61
C LEU A 117 -4.83 2.13 -9.40
N SER A 118 -5.49 3.27 -9.62
CA SER A 118 -4.84 4.52 -10.06
C SER A 118 -4.35 5.34 -8.86
N TYR A 119 -3.58 6.41 -9.13
CA TYR A 119 -3.21 7.39 -8.11
C TYR A 119 -4.44 8.01 -7.43
N ASN A 120 -5.41 8.50 -8.22
CA ASN A 120 -6.61 9.14 -7.69
C ASN A 120 -7.46 8.16 -6.86
N ASN A 121 -7.49 6.87 -7.19
CA ASN A 121 -8.18 5.89 -6.36
C ASN A 121 -7.55 5.77 -4.96
N LEU A 122 -6.23 5.85 -4.85
CA LEU A 122 -5.55 5.81 -3.55
C LEU A 122 -5.76 7.11 -2.77
N ALA A 123 -5.66 8.26 -3.45
CA ALA A 123 -5.87 9.57 -2.81
C ALA A 123 -7.31 9.73 -2.28
N ASP A 124 -8.33 9.39 -3.10
CA ASP A 124 -9.73 9.46 -2.69
C ASP A 124 -10.05 8.43 -1.60
N ALA A 125 -9.44 7.24 -1.65
CA ALA A 125 -9.59 6.25 -0.59
C ALA A 125 -8.97 6.70 0.73
N ASP A 126 -7.82 7.37 0.70
CA ASP A 126 -7.18 7.91 1.90
C ASP A 126 -8.05 9.00 2.54
N ALA A 127 -8.57 9.92 1.73
CA ALA A 127 -9.51 10.95 2.17
C ALA A 127 -10.81 10.35 2.76
N ALA A 128 -11.40 9.35 2.09
CA ALA A 128 -12.63 8.71 2.56
C ALA A 128 -12.40 7.95 3.88
N VAL A 129 -11.26 7.25 4.00
CA VAL A 129 -10.89 6.53 5.21
C VAL A 129 -10.62 7.48 6.37
N ALA A 130 -9.86 8.55 6.16
CA ALA A 130 -9.62 9.57 7.18
C ALA A 130 -10.94 10.17 7.68
N ALA A 131 -11.81 10.58 6.76
CA ALA A 131 -13.08 11.20 7.10
C ALA A 131 -14.03 10.26 7.86
N VAL A 132 -14.14 8.98 7.48
CA VAL A 132 -15.08 8.06 8.14
C VAL A 132 -14.64 7.68 9.55
N TYR A 133 -13.35 7.79 9.87
CA TYR A 133 -12.81 7.51 11.20
C TYR A 133 -13.03 8.63 12.22
N GLU A 134 -13.48 9.81 11.79
CA GLU A 134 -13.90 10.90 12.70
C GLU A 134 -15.22 10.60 13.42
N TYR A 135 -15.94 9.55 13.02
CA TYR A 135 -17.24 9.18 13.58
C TYR A 135 -17.14 7.95 14.48
N ASP A 136 -17.71 8.07 15.68
CA ASP A 136 -17.80 6.96 16.64
C ASP A 136 -18.90 5.96 16.25
N GLU A 137 -20.08 6.44 15.83
CA GLU A 137 -21.20 5.60 15.40
C GLU A 137 -21.00 5.06 13.97
N LEU A 138 -21.84 4.12 13.53
CA LEU A 138 -21.73 3.56 12.18
C LEU A 138 -21.94 4.68 11.14
N ALA A 139 -20.90 4.94 10.35
CA ALA A 139 -20.89 6.00 9.34
C ALA A 139 -20.48 5.49 7.95
N CYS A 140 -20.98 6.19 6.93
CA CYS A 140 -20.61 6.05 5.53
C CYS A 140 -20.14 7.41 5.00
N VAL A 141 -19.01 7.42 4.30
CA VAL A 141 -18.47 8.60 3.60
C VAL A 141 -18.29 8.26 2.12
N ILE A 142 -18.70 9.18 1.24
CA ILE A 142 -18.51 9.12 -0.20
C ILE A 142 -17.63 10.30 -0.62
N VAL A 143 -16.48 10.00 -1.24
CA VAL A 143 -15.50 11.00 -1.72
C VAL A 143 -15.36 10.93 -3.23
N LYS A 144 -15.17 12.08 -3.86
CA LYS A 144 -14.78 12.18 -5.27
C LYS A 144 -13.84 13.36 -5.45
N HIS A 145 -12.69 13.13 -6.09
CA HIS A 145 -11.66 14.16 -6.31
C HIS A 145 -11.24 14.85 -5.00
N ALA A 146 -10.93 14.04 -3.99
CA ALA A 146 -10.58 14.41 -2.61
C ALA A 146 -11.66 15.17 -1.82
N ASN A 147 -12.86 15.38 -2.39
CA ASN A 147 -13.94 16.12 -1.74
C ASN A 147 -15.06 15.17 -1.29
N PRO A 148 -15.57 15.27 -0.05
CA PRO A 148 -16.73 14.51 0.38
C PRO A 148 -17.98 15.05 -0.33
N CYS A 149 -18.70 14.17 -1.04
CA CYS A 149 -20.00 14.50 -1.64
C CYS A 149 -21.18 13.98 -0.82
N GLY A 150 -20.93 13.12 0.15
CA GLY A 150 -21.94 12.64 1.08
C GLY A 150 -21.34 11.99 2.32
N ILE A 151 -21.89 12.30 3.48
CA ILE A 151 -21.51 11.71 4.77
C ILE A 151 -22.79 11.49 5.56
N ALA A 152 -22.95 10.31 6.15
CA ALA A 152 -24.07 10.03 7.05
C ALA A 152 -23.75 8.92 8.05
N GLU A 153 -24.32 9.06 9.25
CA GLU A 153 -24.46 7.98 10.22
C GLU A 153 -25.77 7.21 9.99
N GLY A 154 -25.85 5.97 10.46
CA GLY A 154 -27.08 5.18 10.38
C GLY A 154 -27.05 3.92 11.22
N ASP A 155 -28.23 3.37 11.51
CA ASP A 155 -28.37 2.14 12.31
C ASP A 155 -27.84 0.89 11.59
N THR A 156 -27.87 0.91 10.26
CA THR A 156 -27.32 -0.15 9.40
C THR A 156 -26.39 0.42 8.33
N LEU A 157 -25.53 -0.44 7.78
CA LEU A 157 -24.67 -0.10 6.64
C LEU A 157 -25.47 0.44 5.45
N LEU A 158 -26.65 -0.12 5.20
CA LEU A 158 -27.51 0.29 4.10
C LEU A 158 -28.12 1.68 4.35
N ASP A 159 -28.57 1.95 5.58
CA ASP A 159 -29.13 3.24 5.93
C ASP A 159 -28.09 4.35 5.84
N ALA A 160 -26.90 4.12 6.41
CA ALA A 160 -25.78 5.06 6.31
C ALA A 160 -25.39 5.33 4.85
N TYR A 161 -25.34 4.29 4.01
CA TYR A 161 -25.07 4.45 2.58
C TYR A 161 -26.16 5.26 1.87
N ASN A 162 -27.43 4.91 2.05
CA ASN A 162 -28.54 5.56 1.36
C ASN A 162 -28.63 7.05 1.74
N ASN A 163 -28.41 7.37 3.03
CA ASN A 163 -28.40 8.74 3.52
C ASN A 163 -27.20 9.53 2.97
N ALA A 164 -26.01 8.94 2.95
CA ALA A 164 -24.83 9.59 2.36
C ALA A 164 -25.01 9.81 0.85
N TYR A 165 -25.55 8.82 0.13
CA TYR A 165 -25.83 8.91 -1.31
C TYR A 165 -26.88 9.98 -1.64
N ALA A 166 -27.89 10.16 -0.79
CA ALA A 166 -28.94 11.15 -0.98
C ALA A 166 -28.46 12.60 -0.90
N CYS A 167 -27.28 12.86 -0.33
CA CYS A 167 -26.68 14.20 -0.23
C CYS A 167 -26.37 14.79 -1.62
N ASP A 168 -25.67 14.02 -2.46
CA ASP A 168 -25.41 14.38 -3.86
C ASP A 168 -25.27 13.12 -4.74
N PRO A 169 -26.39 12.59 -5.26
CA PRO A 169 -26.40 11.40 -6.10
C PRO A 169 -25.58 11.55 -7.38
N THR A 170 -25.47 12.78 -7.91
CA THR A 170 -24.75 13.06 -9.16
C THR A 170 -23.25 13.00 -8.94
N SER A 171 -22.75 13.62 -7.87
CA SER A 171 -21.32 13.54 -7.53
C SER A 171 -20.93 12.18 -6.98
N ALA A 172 -21.82 11.47 -6.28
CA ALA A 172 -21.53 10.12 -5.77
C ALA A 172 -21.22 9.11 -6.89
N PHE A 173 -21.70 9.34 -8.11
CA PHE A 173 -21.37 8.49 -9.25
C PHE A 173 -19.87 8.49 -9.55
N GLY A 174 -19.25 7.31 -9.43
CA GLY A 174 -17.80 7.12 -9.60
C GLY A 174 -16.94 7.53 -8.41
N GLY A 175 -17.55 7.82 -7.27
CA GLY A 175 -16.85 8.11 -6.02
C GLY A 175 -16.29 6.87 -5.31
N ILE A 176 -15.45 7.11 -4.31
CA ILE A 176 -14.95 6.11 -3.37
C ILE A 176 -15.82 6.14 -2.12
N ILE A 177 -16.25 4.95 -1.67
CA ILE A 177 -17.12 4.77 -0.52
C ILE A 177 -16.31 4.13 0.60
N ALA A 178 -16.40 4.68 1.81
CA ALA A 178 -15.78 4.16 3.01
C ALA A 178 -16.79 3.99 4.15
N PHE A 179 -16.61 2.94 4.96
CA PHE A 179 -17.37 2.68 6.18
C PHE A 179 -16.39 2.48 7.34
N ASN A 180 -16.74 2.95 8.53
CA ASN A 180 -15.97 2.69 9.77
C ASN A 180 -16.38 1.37 10.46
N ARG A 181 -17.17 0.53 9.79
CA ARG A 181 -17.56 -0.81 10.24
C ARG A 181 -17.32 -1.84 9.12
N PRO A 182 -17.00 -3.10 9.46
CA PRO A 182 -16.79 -4.13 8.45
C PRO A 182 -18.03 -4.35 7.60
N LEU A 183 -17.87 -4.29 6.28
CA LEU A 183 -18.87 -4.78 5.34
C LEU A 183 -19.02 -6.30 5.53
N ARG A 184 -20.11 -6.73 6.15
CA ARG A 184 -20.51 -8.14 6.15
C ARG A 184 -21.30 -8.40 4.86
N PRO A 185 -21.13 -9.55 4.21
CA PRO A 185 -21.99 -9.89 3.09
C PRO A 185 -23.44 -10.04 3.58
N LEU A 186 -24.27 -9.02 3.33
CA LEU A 186 -25.65 -9.28 2.94
C LEU A 186 -25.60 -9.77 1.49
N GLY A 187 -26.48 -10.70 1.12
CA GLY A 187 -26.59 -11.12 -0.27
C GLY A 187 -26.69 -9.90 -1.20
N ALA A 188 -25.69 -9.75 -2.06
CA ALA A 188 -25.51 -8.76 -3.14
C ALA A 188 -24.82 -7.41 -2.82
N LEU A 189 -23.69 -7.23 -3.53
CA LEU A 189 -23.11 -6.00 -4.12
C LEU A 189 -22.64 -4.84 -3.21
N LEU A 190 -21.31 -4.75 -3.01
CA LEU A 190 -20.44 -3.61 -3.40
C LEU A 190 -18.96 -3.87 -3.00
N PRO A 191 -17.97 -3.56 -3.85
CA PRO A 191 -16.56 -3.84 -3.57
C PRO A 191 -15.84 -2.60 -3.04
N LEU A 192 -15.40 -2.65 -1.78
CA LEU A 192 -14.16 -2.06 -1.24
C LEU A 192 -14.11 -2.40 0.26
N THR A 193 -13.67 -3.62 0.57
CA THR A 193 -13.40 -4.04 1.94
C THR A 193 -11.93 -3.80 2.25
N ALA A 194 -11.61 -2.64 2.84
CA ALA A 194 -10.37 -2.50 3.61
C ALA A 194 -10.53 -3.29 4.90
N ARG A 195 -10.16 -4.57 4.88
CA ARG A 195 -10.22 -5.44 6.06
C ARG A 195 -9.08 -5.05 7.01
N TRP A 196 -9.39 -4.27 8.05
CA TRP A 196 -8.47 -3.97 9.14
C TRP A 196 -8.68 -4.92 10.33
N MET A 197 -7.58 -5.55 10.76
CA MET A 197 -7.49 -6.27 12.03
C MET A 197 -6.67 -5.42 13.00
N HIS A 198 -7.31 -4.81 14.00
CA HIS A 198 -6.95 -5.02 15.41
C HIS A 198 -7.91 -4.33 16.41
N ARG A 199 -8.84 -5.13 16.95
CA ARG A 199 -9.04 -5.28 18.40
C ARG A 199 -9.63 -6.69 18.58
N GLN A 200 -8.82 -7.63 19.06
CA GLN A 200 -9.30 -8.97 19.42
C GLN A 200 -10.36 -8.83 20.51
N PRO A 201 -11.49 -9.55 20.38
CA PRO A 201 -11.68 -10.65 21.31
C PRO A 201 -12.05 -11.96 20.60
N ARG A 202 -11.34 -13.02 21.02
CA ARG A 202 -11.70 -14.45 21.03
C ARG A 202 -12.60 -14.98 19.91
N LYS A 203 -11.97 -15.82 19.05
CA LYS A 203 -12.49 -16.94 18.24
C LYS A 203 -13.67 -16.62 17.30
N LEU A 204 -13.48 -16.83 15.99
CA LEU A 204 -14.31 -17.73 15.16
C LEU A 204 -13.81 -17.80 13.69
N SER A 205 -14.35 -18.79 12.99
CA SER A 205 -13.74 -19.70 12.02
C SER A 205 -13.65 -19.24 10.56
N SER A 206 -12.76 -19.93 9.83
CA SER A 206 -12.52 -19.88 8.39
C SER A 206 -13.59 -20.59 7.55
N ALA A 207 -14.29 -19.86 6.68
CA ALA A 207 -14.96 -20.28 5.44
C ALA A 207 -15.60 -18.99 4.86
N SER A 208 -15.66 -18.66 3.58
CA SER A 208 -15.62 -19.40 2.33
C SER A 208 -15.41 -18.38 1.20
N SER A 209 -14.43 -18.60 0.31
CA SER A 209 -14.24 -17.83 -0.92
C SER A 209 -14.64 -18.69 -2.12
N SER A 210 -15.86 -18.51 -2.63
CA SER A 210 -16.20 -19.06 -3.95
C SER A 210 -17.37 -18.32 -4.57
N ARG A 211 -17.21 -17.98 -5.85
CA ARG A 211 -18.20 -17.46 -6.83
C ARG A 211 -18.27 -15.94 -6.97
N LEU A 212 -17.33 -15.38 -7.74
CA LEU A 212 -17.49 -14.09 -8.42
C LEU A 212 -16.84 -14.18 -9.81
N SER A 213 -17.50 -14.89 -10.72
CA SER A 213 -17.29 -14.73 -12.15
C SER A 213 -18.66 -14.74 -12.82
N SER A 214 -19.07 -13.60 -13.37
CA SER A 214 -20.05 -13.57 -14.45
C SER A 214 -19.59 -12.57 -15.52
N PRO A 215 -19.85 -12.86 -16.80
CA PRO A 215 -19.07 -12.35 -17.91
C PRO A 215 -19.66 -11.07 -18.52
N ARG A 216 -18.76 -10.36 -19.20
CA ARG A 216 -18.91 -9.23 -20.12
C ARG A 216 -18.71 -7.85 -19.50
#